data_AF-A0A376P4P7-F1
#
_entry.id   AF-A0A376P4P7-F1
#
_cell.length_a   1.000
_cell.length_b   1.000
_cell.length_c   1.000
_cell.angle_alpha   90.00
_cell.angle_beta   90.00
_cell.angle_gamma   90.00
#
_symmetry.space_group_name_H-M   'P 1'
#
loop_
_entity.id
_entity.type
_entity.pdbx_description
1 polymer ?
#
loop_
_entity_poly.entity_id
_entity_poly.type
_entity_poly.pdbx_seq_one_letter_code
_entity_poly.pdbx_strand_id
1 'polypeptide(L)' 'MKYLLIFLLVLAIFVISVTLGAQNDQQVTFNYLLAQGEYRISTLLRYCLLRGLLSVG' A
#
# COMPACT_ATOMS: atom_id res chain seq x y z
N MET A 1 11.39 -31.86 13.98
CA MET A 1 12.04 -30.74 13.24
C MET A 1 11.27 -30.28 12.01
N LYS A 2 10.58 -31.16 11.26
CA LYS A 2 9.84 -30.77 10.02
C LYS A 2 8.81 -29.65 10.22
N TYR A 3 8.03 -29.68 11.31
CA TYR A 3 7.02 -28.66 11.60
C TYR A 3 7.61 -27.31 12.03
N LEU A 4 8.80 -27.31 12.64
CA LEU A 4 9.50 -26.08 13.06
C LEU A 4 9.99 -25.30 11.82
N LEU A 5 10.55 -26.00 10.83
CA LEU A 5 10.96 -25.38 9.56
C LEU A 5 9.77 -24.78 8.79
N ILE A 6 8.64 -25.48 8.74
CA ILE A 6 7.43 -24.98 8.07
C ILE A 6 6.88 -23.75 8.80
N PHE A 7 6.85 -23.77 10.13
CA PHE A 7 6.44 -22.62 10.93
C PHE A 7 7.33 -21.39 10.67
N LEU A 8 8.66 -21.58 10.63
CA LEU A 8 9.60 -20.50 10.34
C LEU A 8 9.42 -19.94 8.92
N LEU A 9 9.12 -20.80 7.95
CA LEU A 9 8.85 -20.40 6.57
C LEU A 9 7.56 -19.58 6.45
N VAL A 10 6.48 -20.01 7.12
CA VAL A 10 5.22 -19.24 7.17
C VAL A 10 5.43 -17.89 7.85
N LEU A 11 6.18 -17.87 8.96
CA LEU A 11 6.52 -16.63 9.66
C LEU A 11 7.33 -15.68 8.78
N ALA A 12 8.31 -16.19 8.04
CA ALA A 12 9.10 -15.38 7.11
C ALA A 12 8.23 -14.77 6.00
N ILE A 13 7.34 -15.55 5.39
CA ILE A 13 6.40 -15.04 4.37
C ILE A 13 5.47 -13.98 4.96
N PHE A 14 4.97 -14.19 6.18
CA PHE A 14 4.11 -13.23 6.87
C PHE A 14 4.83 -11.90 7.11
N VAL A 15 6.05 -11.94 7.64
CA VAL A 15 6.86 -10.74 7.89
C VAL A 15 7.17 -10.01 6.59
N ILE A 16 7.55 -10.73 5.53
CA ILE A 16 7.81 -10.14 4.21
C ILE A 16 6.54 -9.48 3.66
N SER A 17 5.39 -10.14 3.74
CA SER A 17 4.12 -9.58 3.24
C SER A 17 3.71 -8.30 3.99
N VAL A 18 3.84 -8.29 5.32
CA VAL A 18 3.57 -7.09 6.14
C VAL A 18 4.57 -5.97 5.80
N THR A 19 5.84 -6.30 5.61
CA THR A 19 6.89 -5.33 5.31
C THR A 19 6.70 -4.72 3.92
N LEU A 20 6.37 -5.54 2.91
CA LEU A 20 6.02 -5.08 1.57
C LEU A 20 4.73 -4.25 1.56
N GLY A 21 3.73 -4.64 2.37
CA GLY A 21 2.51 -3.85 2.57
C GLY A 21 2.79 -2.49 3.23
N ALA A 22 3.69 -2.44 4.20
CA ALA A 22 4.11 -1.18 4.85
C ALA A 22 4.96 -0.30 3.92
N GLN A 23 5.75 -0.89 3.03
CA GLN A 23 6.52 -0.17 2.01
C GLN A 23 5.68 0.36 0.85
N ASN A 24 4.42 -0.05 0.71
CA ASN A 24 3.48 0.56 -0.23
C ASN A 24 3.07 1.99 0.18
N ASP A 25 3.61 2.52 1.27
CA ASP A 25 3.43 3.90 1.73
C ASP A 25 4.29 4.93 0.99
N GLN A 26 4.52 4.72 -0.30
CA GLN A 26 5.16 5.71 -1.14
C GLN A 26 4.30 6.98 -1.18
N GLN A 27 4.88 8.10 -0.73
CA GLN A 27 4.25 9.41 -0.72
C GLN A 27 4.67 10.17 -1.99
N VAL A 28 3.69 10.74 -2.67
CA VAL A 28 3.89 11.59 -3.84
C VAL A 28 3.62 13.03 -3.40
N THR A 29 4.61 13.87 -3.66
CA THR A 29 4.59 15.29 -3.34
C THR A 29 3.96 16.05 -4.50
N PHE A 30 2.78 16.64 -4.27
CA PHE A 30 2.13 17.52 -5.23
C PHE A 30 2.47 18.96 -4.88
N ASN A 31 3.31 19.57 -5.71
CA ASN A 31 3.58 21.00 -5.63
C ASN A 31 2.51 21.75 -6.43
N TYR A 32 1.52 22.32 -5.74
CA TYR A 32 0.62 23.30 -6.35
C TYR A 32 1.23 24.69 -6.22
N LEU A 33 0.89 25.57 -7.15
CA LEU A 33 1.41 26.95 -7.22
C LEU A 33 1.14 27.78 -5.95
N LEU A 34 0.17 27.34 -5.13
CA LEU A 34 -0.24 28.01 -3.89
C LEU A 34 0.12 27.21 -2.63
N ALA A 35 0.37 25.90 -2.72
CA ALA A 35 0.69 25.04 -1.57
C ALA A 35 1.24 23.67 -2.00
N GLN A 36 2.10 23.09 -1.18
CA GLN A 36 2.62 21.73 -1.34
C GLN A 36 1.77 20.75 -0.52
N GLY A 37 1.28 19.68 -1.15
CA GLY A 37 0.53 18.61 -0.48
C GLY A 37 1.21 17.25 -0.68
N GLU A 38 1.50 16.56 0.43
CA GLU A 38 2.01 15.18 0.39
C GLU A 38 0.86 14.18 0.48
N TYR A 39 0.75 13.31 -0.52
CA TYR A 39 -0.33 12.33 -0.59
C TYR A 39 0.24 10.92 -0.78
N ARG A 40 -0.29 9.95 -0.02
CA ARG A 40 0.04 8.53 -0.22
C ARG A 40 -0.55 8.03 -1.53
N ILE A 41 0.23 7.27 -2.32
CA ILE A 41 -0.24 6.65 -3.58
C ILE A 41 -1.47 5.79 -3.34
N SER A 42 -1.51 5.05 -2.24
CA SER A 42 -2.65 4.23 -1.84
C SER A 42 -3.96 5.02 -1.72
N THR A 43 -3.90 6.24 -1.17
CA THR A 43 -5.06 7.14 -1.05
C THR A 43 -5.52 7.68 -2.41
N LEU A 44 -4.58 8.05 -3.27
CA LEU A 44 -4.87 8.53 -4.63
C LEU A 44 -5.50 7.44 -5.49
N LEU A 45 -4.97 6.22 -5.41
CA LEU A 45 -5.49 5.07 -6.15
C LEU A 45 -6.88 4.68 -5.66
N ARG A 46 -7.09 4.65 -4.34
CA ARG A 46 -8.42 4.46 -3.73
C ARG A 46 -9.42 5.51 -4.22
N TYR A 47 -9.02 6.78 -4.27
CA TYR A 47 -9.87 7.86 -4.76
C TYR A 47 -10.19 7.72 -6.25
N CYS A 48 -9.19 7.38 -7.08
CA CYS A 48 -9.36 7.15 -8.51
C CYS A 48 -10.33 5.99 -8.80
N LEU A 49 -10.15 4.85 -8.11
CA LEU A 49 -11.06 3.71 -8.21
C LEU A 49 -12.48 4.06 -7.76
N LEU A 50 -12.63 4.78 -6.64
CA LEU A 50 -13.94 5.19 -6.14
C LEU A 50 -14.67 6.12 -7.11
N ARG A 51 -13.96 7.10 -7.69
CA ARG A 51 -14.52 7.98 -8.74
C ARG A 51 -14.90 7.21 -10.00
N GLY A 52 -14.05 6.27 -10.43
CA GLY A 52 -14.36 5.39 -11.55
C GLY A 52 -15.62 4.57 -11.29
N LEU A 53 -15.75 3.97 -10.10
CA LEU A 53 -16.92 3.20 -9.71
C LEU A 53 -18.20 4.05 -9.66
N LEU A 54 -18.13 5.25 -9.09
CA LEU A 54 -19.28 6.17 -9.02
C LEU A 54 -19.71 6.70 -10.40
N SER A 55 -18.79 6.83 -11.35
CA SER A 55 -19.08 7.31 -12.70
C SER A 55 -19.74 6.25 -13.60
N VAL A 56 -19.80 4.99 -13.16
CA VAL A 56 -20.32 3.86 -13.95
C VAL A 56 -21.80 3.57 -13.61
N GLY A 57 -22.43 4.33 -12.72
CA GLY A 57 -23.87 4.28 -12.42
C GLY A 57 -24.65 5.39 -13.11
#